data_AF-A0A7S2VKB3-F1
#
_entry.id   AF-A0A7S2VKB3-F1
#
_cell.length_a   1.000
_cell.length_b   1.000
_cell.length_c   1.000
_cell.angle_alpha   90.00
_cell.angle_beta   90.00
_cell.angle_gamma   90.00
#
_symmetry.space_group_name_H-M   'P 1'
#
loop_
_entity.id
_entity.type
_entity.pdbx_description
1 polymer ?
#
loop_
_entity_poly.entity_id
_entity_poly.type
_entity_poly.pdbx_seq_one_letter_code
_entity_poly.pdbx_strand_id
1 'polypeptide(L)'
;VETKAAIPPRDPQAREQLAEYVDSWGAVRQGCMPGIVLLMARPLGPSDRTALLAAVRRTAGHRSRLSRFVQGGGVDCLVSWMKDAKSELAPHGSVVLLELFRLLRVLPLRQLESEPAERLVQAADSLRRKVKATEGAVRELLGRWKYAKRRFSKRTGEAEAGAPPAGALQ
;
A
#
# COMPACT_ATOMS: atom_id res chain seq x y z
N VAL A 1 31.94 -9.45 11.21
CA VAL A 1 31.09 -8.76 12.21
C VAL A 1 29.66 -8.89 11.75
N GLU A 2 28.94 -9.90 12.25
CA GLU A 2 27.51 -10.06 11.97
C GLU A 2 26.73 -9.02 12.76
N THR A 3 26.24 -7.98 12.09
CA THR A 3 25.26 -7.06 12.64
C THR A 3 23.96 -7.82 12.89
N LYS A 4 23.82 -8.34 14.11
CA LYS A 4 22.56 -8.81 14.69
C LYS A 4 21.55 -7.68 14.52
N ALA A 5 20.62 -7.82 13.57
CA ALA A 5 19.59 -6.83 13.31
C ALA A 5 18.83 -6.58 14.61
N ALA A 6 19.08 -5.43 15.23
CA ALA A 6 18.40 -5.03 16.44
C ALA A 6 16.92 -4.90 16.09
N ILE A 7 16.08 -5.69 16.75
CA ILE A 7 14.63 -5.58 16.62
C ILE A 7 14.28 -4.13 16.95
N PRO A 8 13.62 -3.38 16.03
CA PRO A 8 13.29 -1.99 16.31
C PRO A 8 12.46 -1.91 17.61
N PRO A 9 12.74 -0.91 18.46
CA PRO A 9 12.06 -0.78 19.74
C PRO A 9 10.55 -0.70 19.51
N ARG A 10 9.79 -1.38 20.38
CA ARG A 10 8.33 -1.20 20.42
C ARG A 10 8.07 0.27 20.74
N ASP A 11 7.23 0.90 19.93
CA ASP A 11 6.76 2.25 20.21
C ASP A 11 5.41 2.13 20.94
N PRO A 12 5.39 2.16 22.29
CA PRO A 12 4.16 1.95 23.05
C PRO A 12 3.08 3.00 22.69
N GLN A 13 3.50 4.20 22.27
CA GLN A 13 2.59 5.27 21.88
C GLN A 13 1.87 4.96 20.56
N ALA A 14 2.48 4.19 19.66
CA ALA A 14 1.88 3.94 18.35
C ALA A 14 0.58 3.14 18.46
N ARG A 15 0.50 2.22 19.42
CA ARG A 15 -0.67 1.38 19.62
C ARG A 15 -1.81 2.12 20.32
N GLU A 16 -1.47 3.01 21.25
CA GLU A 16 -2.42 3.92 21.90
C GLU A 16 -3.01 4.90 20.88
N GLN A 17 -2.15 5.54 20.07
CA GLN A 17 -2.59 6.44 19.01
C GLN A 17 -3.45 5.71 17.96
N LEU A 18 -3.12 4.47 17.61
CA LEU A 18 -3.97 3.67 16.72
C LEU A 18 -5.38 3.47 17.30
N ALA A 19 -5.51 3.27 18.61
CA ALA A 19 -6.80 3.08 19.25
C ALA A 19 -7.72 4.32 19.11
N GLU A 20 -7.15 5.52 19.09
CA GLU A 20 -7.88 6.77 18.85
C GLU A 20 -8.41 6.87 17.41
N TYR A 21 -7.71 6.27 16.45
CA TYR A 21 -8.05 6.34 15.03
C TYR A 21 -8.98 5.24 14.54
N VAL A 22 -9.26 4.20 15.33
CA VAL A 22 -10.11 3.07 14.93
C VAL A 22 -11.46 3.05 15.65
N ASP A 23 -12.48 2.57 14.97
CA ASP A 23 -13.79 2.30 15.54
C ASP A 23 -13.82 0.98 16.32
N SER A 24 -14.97 0.63 16.89
CA SER A 24 -15.18 -0.60 17.67
C SER A 24 -14.95 -1.89 16.85
N TRP A 25 -14.95 -1.79 15.52
CA TRP A 25 -14.69 -2.91 14.61
C TRP A 25 -13.21 -2.98 14.19
N GLY A 26 -12.40 -2.05 14.68
CA GLY A 26 -10.99 -1.94 14.33
C GLY A 26 -10.76 -1.41 12.92
N ALA A 27 -11.73 -0.74 12.31
CA ALA A 27 -11.57 -0.02 11.05
C ALA A 27 -11.22 1.46 11.33
N VAL A 28 -10.40 2.07 10.48
CA VAL A 28 -10.07 3.50 10.59
C VAL A 28 -11.33 4.36 10.47
N ARG A 29 -11.52 5.24 11.47
CA ARG A 29 -12.62 6.21 11.53
C ARG A 29 -12.56 7.19 10.36
N GLN A 30 -13.69 7.81 10.04
CA GLN A 30 -13.75 8.85 9.03
C GLN A 30 -12.86 10.04 9.44
N GLY A 31 -12.08 10.56 8.49
CA GLY A 31 -11.16 11.68 8.76
C GLY A 31 -9.81 11.28 9.35
N CYS A 32 -9.64 10.08 9.92
CA CYS A 32 -8.42 9.68 10.61
C CYS A 32 -7.34 9.04 9.71
N MET A 33 -7.63 8.80 8.42
CA MET A 33 -6.69 8.16 7.50
C MET A 33 -5.34 8.90 7.35
N PRO A 34 -5.28 10.25 7.30
CA PRO A 34 -4.00 10.96 7.31
C PRO A 34 -3.16 10.67 8.56
N GLY A 35 -3.80 10.60 9.75
CA GLY A 35 -3.15 10.23 11.00
C GLY A 35 -2.56 8.82 10.96
N ILE A 36 -3.27 7.88 10.32
CA ILE A 36 -2.75 6.52 10.09
C ILE A 36 -1.50 6.55 9.19
N VAL A 37 -1.50 7.32 8.11
CA VAL A 37 -0.32 7.40 7.23
C VAL A 37 0.88 8.02 7.95
N LEU A 38 0.66 9.07 8.73
CA LEU A 38 1.71 9.66 9.58
C LEU A 38 2.26 8.64 10.58
N LEU A 39 1.38 7.86 11.20
CA LEU A 39 1.75 6.81 12.14
C LEU A 39 2.58 5.71 11.44
N MET A 40 2.20 5.32 10.22
CA MET A 40 2.93 4.34 9.41
C MET A 40 4.33 4.81 8.97
N ALA A 41 4.56 6.11 8.88
CA ALA A 41 5.87 6.67 8.53
C ALA A 41 6.90 6.56 9.67
N ARG A 42 6.47 6.21 10.90
CA ARG A 42 7.36 6.05 12.06
C ARG A 42 8.13 4.72 12.00
N PRO A 43 9.29 4.62 12.68
CA PRO A 43 10.01 3.36 12.83
C PRO A 43 9.25 2.43 13.78
N LEU A 44 8.35 1.61 13.24
CA LEU A 44 7.50 0.70 14.00
C LEU A 44 8.00 -0.73 13.99
N GLY A 45 7.75 -1.44 15.09
CA GLY A 45 7.98 -2.88 15.18
C GLY A 45 6.97 -3.71 14.36
N PRO A 46 7.26 -4.99 14.06
CA PRO A 46 6.40 -5.83 13.23
C PRO A 46 4.94 -5.92 13.72
N SER A 47 4.73 -6.00 15.05
CA SER A 47 3.40 -6.07 15.65
C SER A 47 2.55 -4.83 15.34
N ASP A 48 3.13 -3.64 15.45
CA ASP A 48 2.41 -2.37 15.23
C ASP A 48 2.15 -2.15 13.74
N ARG A 49 3.11 -2.52 12.88
CA ARG A 49 2.93 -2.56 11.43
C ARG A 49 1.76 -3.46 11.04
N THR A 50 1.70 -4.69 11.58
CA THR A 50 0.58 -5.62 11.32
C THR A 50 -0.75 -5.05 11.81
N ALA A 51 -0.79 -4.42 12.99
CA ALA A 51 -2.00 -3.81 13.52
C ALA A 51 -2.52 -2.67 12.62
N LEU A 52 -1.63 -1.80 12.13
CA LEU A 52 -1.96 -0.73 11.19
C LEU A 52 -2.49 -1.27 9.86
N LEU A 53 -1.80 -2.26 9.27
CA LEU A 53 -2.23 -2.89 8.02
C LEU A 53 -3.62 -3.52 8.16
N ALA A 54 -3.86 -4.22 9.28
CA ALA A 54 -5.16 -4.81 9.58
C ALA A 54 -6.23 -3.73 9.72
N ALA A 55 -5.94 -2.61 10.40
CA ALA A 55 -6.89 -1.51 10.57
C ALA A 55 -7.27 -0.88 9.22
N VAL A 56 -6.29 -0.57 8.37
CA VAL A 56 -6.55 -0.06 7.01
C VAL A 56 -7.33 -1.09 6.20
N ARG A 57 -6.97 -2.38 6.26
CA ARG A 57 -7.69 -3.42 5.52
C ARG A 57 -9.16 -3.55 5.95
N ARG A 58 -9.45 -3.45 7.26
CA ARG A 58 -10.84 -3.49 7.77
C ARG A 58 -11.69 -2.33 7.23
N THR A 59 -11.09 -1.25 6.74
CA THR A 59 -11.80 -0.16 6.05
C THR A 59 -12.18 -0.47 4.60
N ALA A 60 -12.00 -1.70 4.12
CA ALA A 60 -12.33 -2.10 2.75
C ALA A 60 -13.76 -1.76 2.31
N GLY A 61 -14.73 -1.76 3.24
CA GLY A 61 -16.11 -1.34 2.97
C GLY A 61 -16.27 0.16 2.68
N HIS A 62 -15.27 0.99 3.00
CA HIS A 62 -15.31 2.45 2.88
C HIS A 62 -14.30 2.94 1.84
N ARG A 63 -14.64 2.77 0.56
CA ARG A 63 -13.78 3.14 -0.60
C ARG A 63 -13.16 4.53 -0.48
N SER A 64 -13.91 5.55 -0.08
CA SER A 64 -13.42 6.92 0.08
C SER A 64 -12.28 7.05 1.09
N ARG A 65 -12.30 6.25 2.17
CA ARG A 65 -11.23 6.24 3.17
C ARG A 65 -9.96 5.60 2.60
N LEU A 66 -10.09 4.49 1.87
CA LEU A 66 -8.95 3.86 1.18
C LEU A 66 -8.38 4.74 0.05
N SER A 67 -9.20 5.55 -0.60
CA SER A 67 -8.73 6.56 -1.55
C SER A 67 -7.85 7.60 -0.88
N ARG A 68 -8.24 8.10 0.30
CA ARG A 68 -7.40 9.02 1.08
C ARG A 68 -6.10 8.38 1.54
N PHE A 69 -6.10 7.08 1.85
CA PHE A 69 -4.87 6.35 2.15
C PHE A 69 -3.90 6.38 0.97
N VAL A 70 -4.40 6.11 -0.24
CA VAL A 70 -3.60 6.15 -1.47
C VAL A 70 -3.06 7.55 -1.75
N GLN A 71 -3.93 8.56 -1.71
CA GLN A 71 -3.58 9.96 -1.99
C GLN A 71 -2.64 10.54 -0.93
N GLY A 72 -2.73 10.09 0.31
CA GLY A 72 -1.92 10.57 1.41
C GLY A 72 -0.50 9.99 1.48
N GLY A 73 -0.06 9.22 0.48
CA GLY A 73 1.28 8.59 0.50
C GLY A 73 1.34 7.27 1.28
N GLY A 74 0.19 6.69 1.66
CA GLY A 74 0.15 5.42 2.38
C GLY A 74 0.82 4.27 1.63
N VAL A 75 0.80 4.32 0.29
CA VAL A 75 1.47 3.31 -0.56
C VAL A 75 2.99 3.39 -0.47
N ASP A 76 3.57 4.57 -0.28
CA ASP A 76 5.02 4.71 -0.07
C ASP A 76 5.47 4.01 1.21
N CYS A 77 4.65 4.09 2.26
CA CYS A 77 4.88 3.33 3.50
C CYS A 77 4.84 1.82 3.24
N LEU A 78 3.89 1.33 2.42
CA LEU A 78 3.84 -0.09 2.05
C LEU A 78 5.08 -0.52 1.26
N VAL A 79 5.56 0.30 0.33
CA VAL A 79 6.78 0.04 -0.44
C VAL A 79 7.99 -0.05 0.49
N SER A 80 8.13 0.88 1.43
CA SER A 80 9.19 0.85 2.44
C SER A 80 9.13 -0.43 3.27
N TRP A 81 7.96 -0.78 3.81
CA TRP A 81 7.84 -1.99 4.64
C TRP A 81 8.05 -3.29 3.87
N MET A 82 7.71 -3.32 2.57
CA MET A 82 8.06 -4.44 1.69
C MET A 82 9.57 -4.60 1.50
N LYS A 83 10.31 -3.47 1.40
CA LYS A 83 11.77 -3.48 1.31
C LYS A 83 12.40 -3.90 2.64
N ASP A 84 11.85 -3.46 3.77
CA ASP A 84 12.34 -3.85 5.10
C ASP A 84 12.12 -5.34 5.36
N ALA A 85 10.90 -5.84 5.11
CA ALA A 85 10.57 -7.24 5.34
C ALA A 85 11.31 -8.20 4.40
N LYS A 86 11.81 -7.70 3.26
CA LYS A 86 12.73 -8.43 2.38
C LYS A 86 14.10 -8.65 3.02
N SER A 87 14.55 -7.71 3.86
CA SER A 87 15.81 -7.79 4.60
C SER A 87 15.65 -8.60 5.89
N GLU A 88 14.46 -8.55 6.49
CA GLU A 88 14.10 -9.24 7.73
C GLU A 88 13.31 -10.53 7.46
N LEU A 89 13.93 -11.52 6.81
CA LEU A 89 13.38 -12.88 6.60
C LEU A 89 13.20 -13.71 7.90
N ALA A 90 13.05 -13.03 9.03
CA ALA A 90 12.68 -13.56 10.33
C ALA A 90 11.17 -13.91 10.36
N PRO A 91 10.71 -14.77 11.29
CA PRO A 91 9.31 -15.19 11.39
C PRO A 91 8.29 -14.05 11.54
N HIS A 92 8.72 -12.86 11.93
CA HIS A 92 7.85 -11.69 12.11
C HIS A 92 7.69 -10.88 10.81
N GLY A 93 8.69 -10.90 9.92
CA GLY A 93 8.61 -10.24 8.61
C GLY A 93 7.62 -10.92 7.66
N SER A 94 7.46 -12.25 7.76
CA SER A 94 6.48 -13.00 6.96
C SER A 94 5.02 -12.63 7.30
N VAL A 95 4.73 -12.34 8.57
CA VAL A 95 3.40 -11.91 9.03
C VAL A 95 3.06 -10.52 8.46
N VAL A 96 4.01 -9.59 8.52
CA VAL A 96 3.85 -8.25 7.93
C VAL A 96 3.65 -8.35 6.41
N LEU A 97 4.43 -9.18 5.71
CA LEU A 97 4.27 -9.40 4.27
C LEU A 97 2.90 -9.98 3.91
N LEU A 98 2.39 -10.96 4.67
CA LEU A 98 1.07 -11.52 4.43
C LEU A 98 -0.03 -10.46 4.56
N GLU A 99 0.04 -9.63 5.60
CA GLU A 99 -0.95 -8.57 5.82
C GLU A 99 -0.84 -7.45 4.77
N LEU A 100 0.39 -7.14 4.32
CA LEU A 100 0.63 -6.25 3.17
C LEU A 100 -0.09 -6.77 1.92
N PHE A 101 0.09 -8.04 1.54
CA PHE A 101 -0.58 -8.60 0.37
C PHE A 101 -2.10 -8.58 0.50
N ARG A 102 -2.63 -8.84 1.70
CA ARG A 102 -4.08 -8.75 1.97
C ARG A 102 -4.60 -7.33 1.80
N LEU A 103 -3.87 -6.32 2.27
CA LEU A 103 -4.24 -4.92 2.08
C LEU A 103 -4.18 -4.51 0.60
N LEU A 104 -3.13 -4.91 -0.13
CA LEU A 104 -2.97 -4.60 -1.56
C LEU A 104 -4.13 -5.14 -2.41
N ARG A 105 -4.79 -6.23 -1.99
CA ARG A 105 -5.96 -6.77 -2.68
C ARG A 105 -7.21 -5.90 -2.56
N VAL A 106 -7.34 -5.10 -1.49
CA VAL A 106 -8.52 -4.26 -1.24
C VAL A 106 -8.30 -2.79 -1.61
N LEU A 107 -7.04 -2.36 -1.76
CA LEU A 107 -6.72 -0.98 -2.09
C LEU A 107 -7.25 -0.57 -3.47
N PRO A 108 -7.74 0.68 -3.62
CA PRO A 108 -8.19 1.23 -4.90
C PRO A 108 -6.98 1.65 -5.76
N LEU A 109 -6.09 0.70 -6.06
CA LEU A 109 -4.81 0.93 -6.75
C LEU A 109 -4.95 1.47 -8.18
N ARG A 110 -6.18 1.53 -8.71
CA ARG A 110 -6.46 2.27 -9.95
C ARG A 110 -6.27 3.78 -9.77
N GLN A 111 -6.36 4.31 -8.56
CA GLN A 111 -6.19 5.74 -8.29
C GLN A 111 -4.72 6.11 -8.07
N LEU A 112 -3.81 5.14 -8.18
CA LEU A 112 -2.40 5.39 -8.00
C LEU A 112 -1.82 6.06 -9.25
N GLU A 113 -0.98 7.06 -9.03
CA GLU A 113 -0.16 7.63 -10.09
C GLU A 113 0.87 6.62 -10.61
N SER A 114 1.43 6.88 -11.79
CA SER A 114 2.36 5.98 -12.46
C SER A 114 3.61 5.68 -11.61
N GLU A 115 4.19 6.70 -10.98
CA GLU A 115 5.46 6.60 -10.27
C GLU A 115 5.36 5.76 -8.97
N PRO A 116 4.41 6.01 -8.04
CA PRO A 116 4.20 5.13 -6.88
C PRO A 116 3.81 3.70 -7.29
N ALA A 117 3.13 3.55 -8.43
CA ALA A 117 2.67 2.23 -8.89
C ALA A 117 3.85 1.40 -9.38
N GLU A 118 4.78 2.04 -10.08
CA GLU A 118 6.02 1.40 -10.53
C GLU A 118 6.90 1.01 -9.35
N ARG A 119 7.07 1.87 -8.34
CA ARG A 119 7.81 1.52 -7.12
C ARG A 119 7.20 0.32 -6.39
N LEU A 120 5.87 0.27 -6.32
CA LEU A 120 5.14 -0.85 -5.73
C LEU A 120 5.30 -2.16 -6.52
N VAL A 121 5.24 -2.09 -7.86
CA VAL A 121 5.52 -3.24 -8.75
C VAL A 121 6.94 -3.74 -8.55
N GLN A 122 7.92 -2.84 -8.55
CA GLN A 122 9.33 -3.18 -8.38
C GLN A 122 9.58 -3.85 -7.03
N ALA A 123 9.01 -3.31 -5.95
CA ALA A 123 9.11 -3.91 -4.62
C ALA A 123 8.50 -5.32 -4.58
N ALA A 124 7.33 -5.51 -5.17
CA ALA A 124 6.65 -6.81 -5.24
C ALA A 124 7.42 -7.84 -6.10
N ASP A 125 7.93 -7.45 -7.28
CA ASP A 125 8.77 -8.33 -8.12
C ASP A 125 10.07 -8.72 -7.41
N SER A 126 10.67 -7.77 -6.69
CA SER A 126 11.88 -8.02 -5.90
C SER A 126 11.64 -9.00 -4.76
N LEU A 127 10.47 -8.92 -4.09
CA LEU A 127 10.05 -9.89 -3.09
C LEU A 127 9.81 -11.28 -3.70
N ARG A 128 9.14 -11.37 -4.85
CA ARG A 128 8.91 -12.64 -5.57
C ARG A 128 10.20 -13.42 -5.81
N ARG A 129 11.25 -12.72 -6.24
CA ARG A 129 12.55 -13.35 -6.54
C ARG A 129 13.26 -13.88 -5.30
N LYS A 130 13.03 -13.28 -4.13
CA LYS A 130 13.71 -13.66 -2.88
C LYS A 130 12.89 -14.63 -2.02
N VAL A 131 11.56 -14.56 -2.06
CA VAL A 131 10.68 -15.31 -1.17
C VAL A 131 9.68 -16.11 -2.01
N LYS A 132 10.02 -17.38 -2.30
CA LYS A 132 9.17 -18.27 -3.12
C LYS A 132 7.73 -18.37 -2.61
N ALA A 133 7.52 -18.35 -1.29
CA ALA A 133 6.19 -18.38 -0.68
C ALA A 133 5.30 -17.18 -1.06
N THR A 134 5.88 -16.05 -1.49
CA THR A 134 5.14 -14.87 -1.94
C THR A 134 4.79 -14.90 -3.43
N GLU A 135 5.28 -15.89 -4.17
CA GLU A 135 5.20 -15.91 -5.63
C GLU A 135 3.77 -15.91 -6.15
N GLY A 136 2.90 -16.76 -5.61
CA GLY A 136 1.50 -16.82 -6.01
C GLY A 136 0.77 -15.50 -5.74
N ALA A 137 0.97 -14.92 -4.55
CA ALA A 137 0.33 -13.66 -4.16
C ALA A 137 0.79 -12.48 -5.03
N VAL A 138 2.11 -12.38 -5.30
CA VAL A 138 2.65 -11.34 -6.18
C VAL A 138 2.16 -11.53 -7.61
N ARG A 139 2.13 -12.77 -8.12
CA ARG A 139 1.67 -13.05 -9.50
C ARG A 139 0.20 -12.68 -9.68
N GLU A 140 -0.65 -13.02 -8.72
CA GLU A 140 -2.07 -12.64 -8.72
C GLU A 140 -2.23 -11.11 -8.69
N LEU A 141 -1.48 -10.44 -7.81
CA LEU A 141 -1.51 -8.99 -7.67
C LEU A 141 -1.09 -8.28 -8.97
N LEU A 142 0.07 -8.66 -9.52
CA LEU A 142 0.59 -8.10 -10.77
C LEU A 142 -0.31 -8.42 -11.97
N GLY A 143 -0.94 -9.61 -11.98
CA GLY A 143 -1.95 -9.98 -12.97
C GLY A 143 -3.12 -9.00 -12.96
N ARG A 144 -3.72 -8.76 -11.79
CA ARG A 144 -4.81 -7.77 -11.62
C ARG A 144 -4.40 -6.36 -12.05
N TRP A 145 -3.14 -5.99 -11.83
CA TRP A 145 -2.62 -4.67 -12.22
C TRP A 145 -2.33 -4.53 -13.71
N LYS A 146 -1.80 -5.56 -14.39
CA LYS A 146 -1.60 -5.52 -15.84
C LYS A 146 -2.93 -5.32 -16.58
N TYR A 147 -4.02 -5.90 -16.08
CA TYR A 147 -5.36 -5.62 -16.59
C TYR A 147 -5.82 -4.17 -16.32
N ALA A 148 -5.45 -3.61 -15.15
CA ALA A 148 -5.74 -2.21 -14.84
C ALA A 148 -4.94 -1.23 -15.73
N LYS A 149 -3.62 -1.43 -15.90
CA LYS A 149 -2.73 -0.55 -16.70
C LYS A 149 -3.11 -0.51 -18.18
N ARG A 150 -3.55 -1.63 -18.79
CA ARG A 150 -4.08 -1.62 -20.17
C ARG A 150 -5.34 -0.77 -20.33
N ARG A 151 -6.15 -0.64 -19.26
CA ARG A 151 -7.34 0.22 -19.26
C ARG A 151 -6.99 1.69 -19.06
N PHE A 152 -5.92 1.99 -18.32
CA PHE A 152 -5.34 3.34 -18.21
C PHE A 152 -4.80 3.82 -19.56
N SER A 153 -3.96 3.02 -20.22
CA SER A 153 -3.37 3.39 -21.51
C SER A 153 -4.39 3.60 -22.63
N LYS A 154 -5.58 2.96 -22.55
CA LYS A 154 -6.68 3.22 -23.49
C LYS A 154 -7.42 4.53 -23.20
N ARG A 155 -7.66 4.86 -21.92
CA ARG A 155 -8.38 6.10 -21.55
C ARG A 155 -7.56 7.37 -21.77
N THR A 156 -6.24 7.32 -21.60
CA THR A 156 -5.38 8.47 -21.95
C THR A 156 -5.12 8.58 -23.46
N GLY A 157 -5.24 7.48 -24.22
CA GLY A 157 -5.17 7.52 -25.68
C GLY A 157 -6.44 8.01 -26.38
N GLU A 158 -7.61 7.96 -25.73
CA GLU A 158 -8.87 8.49 -26.27
C GLU A 158 -9.15 9.96 -25.91
N ALA A 159 -8.39 10.54 -24.96
CA ALA A 159 -8.59 11.93 -24.53
C ALA A 159 -7.92 12.98 -25.45
N GLU A 160 -7.06 12.56 -26.40
CA GLU A 160 -6.42 13.46 -27.38
C GLU A 160 -7.09 13.47 -28.78
N ALA A 161 -8.19 12.74 -28.98
CA ALA A 161 -8.89 12.69 -30.27
C ALA A 161 -10.16 13.58 -30.31
N GLY A 162 -10.22 14.63 -29.49
CA GLY A 162 -11.42 15.45 -29.30
C GLY A 162 -11.17 16.95 -29.20
N ALA A 163 -10.09 17.48 -29.79
CA ALA A 163 -9.95 18.91 -30.00
C ALA A 163 -10.63 19.29 -31.34
N PRO A 164 -11.71 20.09 -31.36
CA PRO A 164 -12.25 20.58 -32.61
C PRO A 164 -11.24 21.53 -33.29
N PRO A 165 -11.11 21.51 -34.63
CA PRO A 165 -10.22 22.42 -35.32
C PRO A 165 -10.69 23.86 -35.09
N ALA A 166 -9.80 24.67 -34.50
CA ALA A 166 -9.96 26.12 -34.41
C ALA A 166 -9.88 26.70 -35.83
N GLY A 167 -11.03 26.85 -36.47
CA GLY A 167 -11.09 27.34 -37.84
C GLY A 167 -12.46 27.21 -38.47
N ALA A 168 -13.46 27.87 -37.90
CA ALA A 168 -14.66 28.30 -38.62
C ALA A 168 -15.49 29.17 -37.68
N LEU A 169 -15.37 30.49 -37.80
CA LEU A 169 -16.51 31.40 -37.91
C LEU A 169 -15.98 32.71 -38.48
N GLN A 170 -16.64 33.10 -39.56
CA GLN A 170 -16.40 34.27 -40.41
C GLN A 170 -16.66 35.58 -39.66
#